data_AF-A0A7L4R6H7-F1
#
_entry.id   AF-A0A7L4R6H7-F1
#
_cell.length_a   1.000
_cell.length_b   1.000
_cell.length_c   1.000
_cell.angle_alpha   90.00
_cell.angle_beta   90.00
_cell.angle_gamma   90.00
#
_symmetry.space_group_name_H-M   'P 1'
#
loop_
_entity.id
_entity.type
_entity.pdbx_description
1 polymer ?
#
loop_
_entity_poly.entity_id
_entity_poly.type
_entity_poly.pdbx_seq_one_letter_code
_entity_poly.pdbx_strand_id
1 'polypeptide(L)'
;MNPTSSLVTRFTAVFLVIIILISGIAAFVTFDVAGGALRESIRDELMTSAGIMATQVNASEILPLKPGDEGSPAYIAVARHLATMRSANDKITNAYIMYVDDNQVISFVVDDFWLEDPGQAAQIGEVYPSPDREQIFMALSVPAASENVYTDKWGTFISGYAPIRDENGNTVAVLGIDVEASDLPERVSAVRNAYIALMGSLILAGTLAVFLLSRSLARDIQQLTSAVEEMQAGARTVEIDTRRNDELGSLARAIARLEELIR
;
A
#
# COMPACT_ATOMS: atom_id res chain seq x y z
N MET A 1 2.86 29.89 40.94
CA MET A 1 2.46 29.13 39.73
C MET A 1 1.62 30.06 38.88
N ASN A 2 2.09 30.46 37.70
CA ASN A 2 1.34 31.40 36.84
C ASN A 2 0.06 30.73 36.32
N PRO A 3 -1.14 31.25 36.62
CA PRO A 3 -2.41 30.61 36.27
C PRO A 3 -2.62 30.47 34.74
N THR A 4 -1.88 31.25 33.96
CA THR A 4 -1.97 31.38 32.51
C THR A 4 -1.35 30.22 31.73
N SER A 5 -0.41 29.49 32.34
CA SER A 5 0.12 28.27 31.73
C SER A 5 -0.94 27.17 31.64
N SER A 6 -1.92 27.15 32.55
CA SER A 6 -2.89 26.04 32.63
C SER A 6 -3.87 26.02 31.44
N LEU A 7 -4.32 27.18 30.96
CA LEU A 7 -5.26 27.27 29.84
C LEU A 7 -4.58 26.91 28.51
N VAL A 8 -3.41 27.50 28.25
CA VAL A 8 -2.58 27.20 27.06
C VAL A 8 -2.23 25.71 27.01
N THR A 9 -1.79 25.14 28.14
CA THR A 9 -1.41 23.73 28.21
C THR A 9 -2.61 22.82 27.98
N ARG A 10 -3.79 23.15 28.54
CA ARG A 10 -5.02 22.37 28.34
C ARG A 10 -5.48 22.38 26.88
N PHE A 11 -5.56 23.55 26.25
CA PHE A 11 -5.94 23.63 24.84
C PHE A 11 -4.92 22.94 23.94
N THR A 12 -3.63 23.21 24.15
CA THR A 12 -2.57 22.57 23.36
C THR A 12 -2.63 21.05 23.49
N ALA A 13 -2.84 20.52 24.70
CA ALA A 13 -2.97 19.08 24.94
C ALA A 13 -4.20 18.48 24.24
N VAL A 14 -5.37 19.13 24.32
CA VAL A 14 -6.60 18.65 23.66
C VAL A 14 -6.43 18.62 22.14
N PHE A 15 -5.91 19.68 21.53
CA PHE A 15 -5.66 19.72 20.09
C PHE A 15 -4.59 18.70 19.66
N LEU A 16 -3.53 18.53 20.45
CA LEU A 16 -2.52 17.49 20.22
C LEU A 16 -3.15 16.09 20.20
N VAL A 17 -4.00 15.77 21.17
CA VAL A 17 -4.69 14.47 21.22
C VAL A 17 -5.56 14.28 19.98
N ILE A 18 -6.31 15.30 19.55
CA ILE A 18 -7.14 15.23 18.35
C ILE A 18 -6.28 15.03 17.09
N ILE A 19 -5.19 15.78 16.94
CA ILE A 19 -4.26 15.66 15.80
C ILE A 19 -3.67 14.25 15.75
N ILE A 20 -3.23 13.71 16.89
CA ILE A 20 -2.67 12.37 16.98
C ILE A 20 -3.72 11.31 16.62
N LEU A 21 -4.95 11.43 17.14
CA LEU A 21 -6.04 10.51 16.84
C LEU A 21 -6.41 10.53 15.36
N ILE A 22 -6.62 11.71 14.77
CA ILE A 22 -6.96 11.84 13.34
C ILE A 22 -5.82 11.29 12.47
N SER A 23 -4.56 11.65 12.78
CA SER A 23 -3.41 11.18 12.02
C SER A 23 -3.22 9.66 12.14
N GLY A 24 -3.46 9.10 13.32
CA GLY A 24 -3.39 7.66 13.55
C GLY A 24 -4.46 6.89 12.78
N ILE A 25 -5.72 7.38 12.80
CA ILE A 25 -6.82 6.78 12.04
C ILE A 25 -6.55 6.90 10.53
N ALA A 26 -6.14 8.08 10.06
CA ALA A 26 -5.83 8.31 8.66
C ALA A 26 -4.69 7.40 8.18
N ALA A 27 -3.64 7.25 9.00
CA ALA A 27 -2.55 6.32 8.70
C ALA A 27 -3.05 4.87 8.62
N PHE A 28 -3.81 4.41 9.62
CA PHE A 28 -4.33 3.05 9.64
C PHE A 28 -5.19 2.74 8.40
N VAL A 29 -6.16 3.60 8.09
CA VAL A 29 -7.04 3.44 6.92
C VAL A 29 -6.23 3.46 5.62
N THR A 30 -5.27 4.38 5.50
CA THR A 30 -4.46 4.48 4.28
C THR A 30 -3.59 3.25 4.07
N PHE A 31 -2.97 2.71 5.12
CA PHE A 31 -2.14 1.50 4.99
C PHE A 31 -2.95 0.27 4.61
N ASP A 32 -4.14 0.11 5.19
CA ASP A 32 -5.02 -1.02 4.90
C ASP A 32 -5.55 -0.94 3.46
N VAL A 33 -6.09 0.23 3.08
CA VAL A 33 -6.64 0.45 1.74
C VAL A 33 -5.57 0.42 0.65
N ALA A 34 -4.43 1.11 0.84
CA ALA A 34 -3.38 1.14 -0.17
C ALA A 34 -2.70 -0.22 -0.34
N GLY A 35 -2.48 -0.95 0.76
CA GLY A 35 -1.91 -2.30 0.71
C GLY A 35 -2.85 -3.31 0.04
N GLY A 36 -4.15 -3.25 0.36
CA GLY A 36 -5.16 -4.08 -0.29
C GLY A 36 -5.30 -3.77 -1.79
N ALA A 37 -5.45 -2.49 -2.15
CA ALA A 37 -5.60 -2.08 -3.54
C ALA A 37 -4.39 -2.41 -4.41
N LEU A 38 -3.17 -2.27 -3.88
CA LEU A 38 -1.96 -2.65 -4.62
C LEU A 38 -1.89 -4.17 -4.86
N ARG A 39 -2.21 -4.98 -3.84
CA ARG A 39 -2.24 -6.44 -4.00
C ARG A 39 -3.27 -6.86 -5.02
N GLU A 40 -4.48 -6.33 -4.94
CA GLU A 40 -5.55 -6.63 -5.88
C GLU A 40 -5.16 -6.24 -7.32
N SER A 41 -4.57 -5.05 -7.50
CA SER A 41 -4.08 -4.62 -8.81
C SER A 41 -3.01 -5.55 -9.39
N ILE A 42 -2.09 -6.07 -8.57
CA ILE A 42 -1.07 -7.03 -9.02
C ILE A 42 -1.74 -8.36 -9.39
N ARG A 43 -2.69 -8.84 -8.58
CA ARG A 43 -3.44 -10.06 -8.86
C ARG A 43 -4.23 -9.97 -10.16
N ASP A 44 -4.94 -8.85 -10.37
CA ASP A 44 -5.68 -8.59 -11.61
C ASP A 44 -4.76 -8.56 -12.84
N GLU A 45 -3.60 -7.91 -12.72
CA GLU A 45 -2.57 -7.87 -13.78
C GLU A 45 -2.07 -9.29 -14.12
N LEU A 46 -1.78 -10.09 -13.09
CA LEU A 46 -1.32 -11.48 -13.22
C LEU A 46 -2.39 -12.39 -13.82
N MET A 47 -3.64 -12.34 -13.33
CA MET A 47 -4.76 -13.10 -13.87
C MET A 47 -5.02 -12.77 -15.33
N THR A 48 -4.97 -11.48 -15.68
CA THR A 48 -5.16 -11.02 -17.06
C THR A 48 -4.03 -11.50 -17.96
N SER A 49 -2.77 -11.35 -17.52
CA SER A 49 -1.60 -11.75 -18.30
C SER A 49 -1.56 -13.27 -18.49
N ALA A 50 -1.72 -14.04 -17.42
CA ALA A 50 -1.78 -15.50 -17.47
C ALA A 50 -2.95 -15.96 -18.36
N GLY A 51 -4.12 -15.34 -18.23
CA GLY A 51 -5.29 -15.63 -19.04
C GLY A 51 -5.04 -15.43 -20.53
N ILE A 52 -4.48 -14.29 -20.91
CA ILE A 52 -4.13 -13.99 -22.31
C ILE A 52 -3.07 -14.98 -22.81
N MET A 53 -1.98 -15.18 -22.06
CA MET A 53 -0.91 -16.10 -22.46
C MET A 53 -1.41 -17.53 -22.64
N ALA A 54 -2.29 -18.02 -21.75
CA ALA A 54 -2.84 -19.37 -21.83
C ALA A 54 -3.68 -19.57 -23.10
N THR A 55 -4.36 -18.54 -23.61
CA THR A 55 -5.09 -18.62 -24.89
C THR A 55 -4.19 -18.77 -26.12
N GLN A 56 -2.90 -18.45 -25.99
CA GLN A 56 -1.94 -18.51 -27.09
C GLN A 56 -1.12 -19.81 -27.08
N VAL A 57 -1.38 -20.74 -26.15
CA VAL A 57 -0.71 -22.03 -26.06
C VAL A 57 -1.61 -23.11 -26.62
N ASN A 58 -1.13 -23.84 -27.64
CA ASN A 58 -1.85 -24.98 -28.20
C ASN A 58 -1.62 -26.24 -27.38
N ALA A 59 -2.69 -26.84 -26.86
CA ALA A 59 -2.66 -28.10 -26.13
C ALA A 59 -1.91 -29.23 -26.86
N SER A 60 -2.06 -29.31 -28.20
CA SER A 60 -1.41 -30.33 -29.03
C SER A 60 0.12 -30.27 -29.04
N GLU A 61 0.71 -29.12 -28.69
CA GLU A 61 2.17 -28.93 -28.65
C GLU A 61 2.78 -29.44 -27.34
N ILE A 62 1.99 -29.44 -26.25
CA ILE A 62 2.46 -29.80 -24.90
C ILE A 62 2.14 -31.24 -24.51
N LEU A 63 1.00 -31.79 -24.99
CA LEU A 63 0.55 -33.15 -24.66
C LEU A 63 1.55 -34.27 -25.04
N PRO A 64 2.31 -34.18 -26.16
CA PRO A 64 3.27 -35.22 -26.52
C PRO A 64 4.56 -35.23 -25.68
N LEU A 65 4.87 -34.14 -24.96
CA LEU A 65 6.13 -33.96 -24.25
C LEU A 65 6.23 -34.93 -23.05
N LYS A 66 7.41 -35.53 -22.88
CA LYS A 66 7.70 -36.50 -21.81
C LYS A 66 9.01 -36.17 -21.11
N PRO A 67 9.22 -36.66 -19.88
CA PRO A 67 10.52 -36.57 -19.21
C PRO A 67 11.67 -37.00 -20.11
N GLY A 68 12.67 -36.14 -20.30
CA GLY A 68 13.79 -36.32 -21.22
C GLY A 68 13.68 -35.57 -22.54
N ASP A 69 12.52 -34.96 -22.85
CA ASP A 69 12.30 -34.18 -24.07
C ASP A 69 12.70 -32.70 -23.95
N GLU A 70 13.28 -32.25 -22.83
CA GLU A 70 13.63 -30.83 -22.56
C GLU A 70 14.64 -30.27 -23.59
N GLY A 71 15.45 -31.13 -24.20
CA GLY A 71 16.36 -30.76 -25.30
C GLY A 71 15.75 -30.86 -26.69
N SER A 72 14.50 -31.33 -26.81
CA SER A 72 13.86 -31.58 -28.10
C SER A 72 13.46 -30.27 -28.79
N PRO A 73 13.40 -30.24 -30.15
CA PRO A 73 12.90 -29.07 -30.88
C PRO A 73 11.47 -28.67 -30.47
N ALA A 74 10.63 -29.64 -30.08
CA ALA A 74 9.26 -29.40 -29.65
C ALA A 74 9.22 -28.64 -28.31
N TYR A 75 9.95 -29.11 -27.30
CA TYR A 75 10.05 -28.43 -26.01
C TYR A 75 10.60 -27.01 -26.17
N ILE A 76 11.71 -26.86 -26.90
CA ILE A 76 12.37 -25.57 -27.11
C ILE A 76 11.46 -24.59 -27.87
N ALA A 77 10.59 -25.07 -28.76
CA ALA A 77 9.62 -24.22 -29.43
C ALA A 77 8.58 -23.65 -28.45
N VAL A 78 8.02 -24.49 -27.57
CA VAL A 78 7.05 -24.05 -26.56
C VAL A 78 7.72 -23.12 -25.54
N ALA A 79 8.88 -23.49 -25.00
CA ALA A 79 9.62 -22.65 -24.06
C ALA A 79 9.95 -21.27 -24.66
N ARG A 80 10.34 -21.21 -25.94
CA ARG A 80 10.62 -19.93 -26.61
C ARG A 80 9.36 -19.11 -26.83
N HIS A 81 8.24 -19.76 -27.11
CA HIS A 81 6.94 -19.09 -27.23
C HIS A 81 6.53 -18.46 -25.90
N LEU A 82 6.67 -19.18 -24.78
CA LEU A 82 6.44 -18.67 -23.43
C LEU A 82 7.36 -17.47 -23.12
N ALA A 83 8.67 -17.60 -23.37
CA ALA A 83 9.63 -16.52 -23.16
C ALA A 83 9.32 -15.27 -23.99
N THR A 84 8.86 -15.46 -25.24
CA THR A 84 8.46 -14.35 -26.11
C THR A 84 7.25 -13.62 -25.54
N MET A 85 6.23 -14.34 -25.09
CA MET A 85 5.05 -13.73 -24.46
C MET A 85 5.39 -13.05 -23.14
N ARG A 86 6.22 -13.69 -22.29
CA ARG A 86 6.72 -13.13 -21.03
C ARG A 86 7.44 -11.81 -21.25
N SER A 87 8.27 -11.71 -22.30
CA SER A 87 9.03 -10.48 -22.61
C SER A 87 8.17 -9.24 -22.92
N ALA A 88 6.85 -9.40 -23.07
CA ALA A 88 5.92 -8.27 -23.18
C ALA A 88 5.71 -7.53 -21.84
N ASN A 89 6.04 -8.17 -20.70
CA ASN A 89 5.98 -7.56 -19.38
C ASN A 89 7.25 -7.90 -18.58
N ASP A 90 8.18 -6.94 -18.51
CA ASP A 90 9.47 -7.08 -17.82
C ASP A 90 9.36 -7.42 -16.32
N LYS A 91 8.17 -7.29 -15.71
CA LYS A 91 7.95 -7.70 -14.32
C LYS A 91 7.84 -9.22 -14.17
N ILE A 92 7.43 -9.93 -15.22
CA ILE A 92 7.24 -11.39 -15.17
C ILE A 92 8.61 -12.04 -15.35
N THR A 93 9.05 -12.75 -14.31
CA THR A 93 10.39 -13.34 -14.25
C THR A 93 10.43 -14.77 -14.80
N ASN A 94 9.33 -15.51 -14.73
CA ASN A 94 9.22 -16.87 -15.27
C ASN A 94 7.81 -17.14 -15.82
N ALA A 95 7.72 -17.93 -16.89
CA ALA A 95 6.49 -18.54 -17.37
C ALA A 95 6.64 -20.07 -17.57
N TYR A 96 5.73 -20.84 -16.99
CA TYR A 96 5.80 -22.31 -16.99
C TYR A 96 4.42 -22.96 -17.17
N ILE A 97 4.42 -24.23 -17.54
CA ILE A 97 3.23 -25.05 -17.75
C ILE A 97 3.27 -26.24 -16.80
N MET A 98 2.14 -26.53 -16.16
CA MET A 98 1.97 -27.65 -15.24
C MET A 98 0.80 -28.54 -15.63
N TYR A 99 0.93 -29.83 -15.32
CA TYR A 99 -0.19 -30.75 -15.25
C TYR A 99 -0.70 -30.88 -13.82
N VAL A 100 -2.00 -31.14 -13.70
CA VAL A 100 -2.64 -31.60 -12.46
C VAL A 100 -3.24 -32.96 -12.76
N ASP A 101 -2.75 -34.00 -12.08
CA ASP A 101 -3.25 -35.37 -12.28
C ASP A 101 -4.52 -35.66 -11.47
N ASP A 102 -5.11 -36.84 -11.68
CA ASP A 102 -6.33 -37.28 -10.97
C ASP A 102 -6.12 -37.40 -9.44
N ASN A 103 -4.88 -37.56 -8.99
CA ASN A 103 -4.50 -37.60 -7.58
C ASN A 103 -4.15 -36.22 -7.02
N GLN A 104 -4.44 -35.15 -7.76
CA GLN A 104 -4.17 -33.75 -7.37
C GLN A 104 -2.67 -33.44 -7.22
N VAL A 105 -1.80 -34.22 -7.86
CA VAL A 105 -0.36 -33.96 -7.94
C VAL A 105 -0.11 -32.96 -9.06
N ILE A 106 0.64 -31.92 -8.73
CA ILE A 106 1.05 -30.88 -9.68
C ILE A 106 2.47 -31.17 -10.14
N SER A 107 2.70 -31.22 -11.45
CA SER A 107 4.02 -31.45 -12.03
C SER A 107 4.31 -30.52 -13.21
N PHE A 108 5.56 -30.14 -13.38
CA PHE A 108 5.99 -29.25 -14.45
C PHE A 108 6.10 -29.96 -15.80
N VAL A 109 5.89 -29.21 -16.88
CA VAL A 109 5.90 -29.70 -18.27
C VAL A 109 6.76 -28.84 -19.16
N VAL A 110 6.69 -27.52 -19.01
CA VAL A 110 7.57 -26.59 -19.72
C VAL A 110 7.92 -25.49 -18.76
N ASP A 111 9.18 -25.09 -18.74
CA ASP A 111 9.68 -23.96 -17.98
C ASP A 111 10.52 -23.12 -18.94
N ASP A 112 10.12 -21.86 -19.17
CA ASP A 112 10.83 -21.01 -20.11
C ASP A 112 12.23 -20.63 -19.61
N PHE A 113 12.45 -20.72 -18.29
CA PHE A 113 13.74 -20.53 -17.66
C PHE A 113 14.79 -21.56 -18.13
N TRP A 114 14.36 -22.68 -18.72
CA TRP A 114 15.25 -23.65 -19.36
C TRP A 114 16.12 -23.01 -20.45
N LEU A 115 15.64 -21.97 -21.12
CA LEU A 115 16.40 -21.27 -22.15
C LEU A 115 17.55 -20.43 -21.58
N GLU A 116 17.46 -20.05 -20.31
CA GLU A 116 18.43 -19.22 -19.61
C GLU A 116 19.40 -20.08 -18.78
N ASP A 117 18.86 -20.94 -17.91
CA ASP A 117 19.63 -21.87 -17.08
C ASP A 117 18.90 -23.23 -16.93
N PRO A 118 19.19 -24.20 -17.83
CA PRO A 118 18.66 -25.56 -17.73
C PRO A 118 18.92 -26.26 -16.39
N GLY A 119 19.95 -25.86 -15.65
CA GLY A 119 20.32 -26.46 -14.37
C GLY A 119 19.47 -25.98 -13.20
N GLN A 120 18.69 -24.91 -13.38
CA GLN A 120 17.81 -24.34 -12.37
C GLN A 120 16.33 -24.39 -12.76
N ALA A 121 16.03 -24.59 -14.05
CA ALA A 121 14.67 -24.78 -14.55
C ALA A 121 14.02 -26.07 -14.04
N ALA A 122 12.69 -26.06 -13.92
CA ALA A 122 11.90 -27.23 -13.60
C ALA A 122 11.95 -28.26 -14.74
N GLN A 123 12.11 -29.53 -14.38
CA GLN A 123 12.15 -30.63 -15.35
C GLN A 123 10.75 -31.15 -15.67
N ILE A 124 10.56 -31.76 -16.84
CA ILE A 124 9.29 -32.38 -17.21
C ILE A 124 9.01 -33.52 -16.22
N GLY A 125 7.82 -33.50 -15.62
CA GLY A 125 7.39 -34.46 -14.60
C GLY A 125 7.94 -34.17 -13.21
N GLU A 126 8.72 -33.11 -13.01
CA GLU A 126 9.11 -32.69 -11.67
C GLU A 126 7.86 -32.30 -10.86
N VAL A 127 7.66 -32.97 -9.73
CA VAL A 127 6.53 -32.66 -8.83
C VAL A 127 6.79 -31.34 -8.14
N TYR A 128 5.80 -30.44 -8.12
CA TYR A 128 5.88 -29.21 -7.36
C TYR A 128 5.70 -29.52 -5.86
N PRO A 129 6.74 -29.39 -5.00
CA PRO A 129 6.66 -29.82 -3.60
C PRO A 129 5.79 -28.92 -2.71
N SER A 130 5.66 -27.63 -3.03
CA SER A 130 4.91 -26.66 -2.21
C SER A 130 4.16 -25.67 -3.09
N PRO A 131 3.19 -26.16 -3.90
CA PRO A 131 2.45 -25.34 -4.83
C PRO A 131 1.44 -24.44 -4.11
N ASP A 132 1.08 -23.33 -4.74
CA ASP A 132 -0.13 -22.57 -4.41
C ASP A 132 -1.39 -23.34 -4.86
N ARG A 133 -1.63 -24.45 -4.17
CA ARG A 133 -2.54 -25.51 -4.60
C ARG A 133 -3.96 -25.01 -4.82
N GLU A 134 -4.44 -24.12 -3.96
CA GLU A 134 -5.79 -23.58 -4.05
C GLU A 134 -5.97 -22.75 -5.32
N GLN A 135 -5.01 -21.86 -5.61
CA GLN A 135 -5.09 -21.00 -6.79
C GLN A 135 -4.85 -21.78 -8.08
N ILE A 136 -3.93 -22.75 -8.09
CA ILE A 136 -3.71 -23.63 -9.25
C ILE A 136 -4.97 -24.47 -9.55
N PHE A 137 -5.69 -24.94 -8.52
CA PHE A 137 -6.92 -25.70 -8.74
C PHE A 137 -8.07 -24.81 -9.20
N MET A 138 -8.15 -23.58 -8.69
CA MET A 138 -9.08 -22.58 -9.23
C MET A 138 -8.76 -22.29 -10.71
N ALA A 139 -7.47 -22.23 -11.04
CA ALA A 139 -6.94 -22.04 -12.39
C ALA A 139 -7.30 -23.15 -13.38
N LEU A 140 -7.73 -24.32 -12.92
CA LEU A 140 -8.29 -25.33 -13.82
C LEU A 140 -9.60 -24.88 -14.48
N SER A 141 -10.30 -23.91 -13.89
CA SER A 141 -11.59 -23.40 -14.39
C SER A 141 -11.48 -21.98 -14.93
N VAL A 142 -10.85 -21.07 -14.20
CA VAL A 142 -10.78 -19.64 -14.52
C VAL A 142 -9.42 -19.08 -14.10
N PRO A 143 -8.90 -18.02 -14.74
CA PRO A 143 -7.68 -17.39 -14.25
C PRO A 143 -7.74 -17.07 -12.76
N ALA A 144 -6.63 -17.28 -12.06
CA ALA A 144 -6.47 -17.06 -10.63
C ALA A 144 -5.08 -16.50 -10.35
N ALA A 145 -4.87 -15.95 -9.15
CA ALA A 145 -3.57 -15.47 -8.72
C ALA A 145 -3.38 -15.69 -7.23
N SER A 146 -2.12 -15.84 -6.82
CA SER A 146 -1.73 -16.03 -5.43
C SER A 146 -2.30 -14.98 -4.49
N GLU A 147 -2.83 -15.43 -3.35
CA GLU A 147 -3.39 -14.50 -2.36
C GLU A 147 -2.31 -13.69 -1.65
N ASN A 148 -1.18 -14.34 -1.40
CA ASN A 148 -0.05 -13.78 -0.69
C ASN A 148 1.23 -14.12 -1.42
N VAL A 149 2.27 -13.35 -1.13
CA VAL A 149 3.64 -13.69 -1.51
C VAL A 149 4.00 -15.01 -0.84
N TYR A 150 4.57 -15.94 -1.61
CA TYR A 150 5.03 -17.22 -1.12
C TYR A 150 6.49 -17.45 -1.49
N THR A 151 7.13 -18.41 -0.81
CA THR A 151 8.54 -18.75 -1.05
C THR A 151 8.63 -20.24 -1.37
N ASP A 152 9.38 -20.57 -2.42
CA ASP A 152 9.72 -21.93 -2.79
C ASP A 152 11.22 -22.08 -3.05
N LYS A 153 11.63 -23.14 -3.76
CA LYS A 153 13.06 -23.41 -4.00
C LYS A 153 13.69 -22.45 -5.02
N TRP A 154 12.90 -21.76 -5.85
CA TRP A 154 13.38 -20.83 -6.87
C TRP A 154 13.41 -19.39 -6.37
N GLY A 155 12.69 -19.06 -5.30
CA GLY A 155 12.69 -17.72 -4.74
C GLY A 155 11.42 -17.36 -4.00
N THR A 156 11.07 -16.07 -4.05
CA THR A 156 9.89 -15.51 -3.40
C THR A 156 9.06 -14.80 -4.44
N PHE A 157 7.82 -15.25 -4.62
CA PHE A 157 7.00 -14.89 -5.77
C PHE A 157 5.57 -14.52 -5.39
N ILE A 158 4.94 -13.81 -6.30
CA ILE A 158 3.48 -13.75 -6.43
C ILE A 158 3.15 -14.16 -7.87
N SER A 159 2.18 -15.06 -8.02
CA SER A 159 2.02 -15.78 -9.28
C SER A 159 0.60 -15.70 -9.82
N GLY A 160 0.50 -15.72 -11.15
CA GLY A 160 -0.74 -15.78 -11.91
C GLY A 160 -0.87 -17.13 -12.57
N TYR A 161 -2.09 -17.66 -12.61
CA TYR A 161 -2.41 -18.97 -13.14
C TYR A 161 -3.60 -18.91 -14.08
N ALA A 162 -3.58 -19.70 -15.15
CA ALA A 162 -4.71 -19.78 -16.07
C ALA A 162 -4.83 -21.15 -16.76
N PRO A 163 -6.05 -21.58 -17.12
CA PRO A 163 -6.27 -22.86 -17.77
C PRO A 163 -5.81 -22.82 -19.23
N ILE A 164 -5.02 -23.81 -19.62
CA ILE A 164 -4.78 -24.13 -21.04
C ILE A 164 -5.83 -25.14 -21.46
N ARG A 165 -6.59 -24.79 -22.50
CA ARG A 165 -7.71 -25.60 -22.99
C ARG A 165 -7.40 -26.25 -24.34
N ASP A 166 -7.91 -27.45 -24.56
CA ASP A 166 -7.92 -28.08 -25.87
C ASP A 166 -8.99 -27.44 -26.79
N GLU A 167 -9.05 -27.90 -28.05
CA GLU A 167 -10.04 -27.43 -29.03
C GLU A 167 -11.49 -27.71 -28.62
N ASN A 168 -11.71 -28.66 -27.70
CA ASN A 168 -13.03 -29.00 -27.16
C ASN A 168 -13.40 -28.17 -25.93
N GLY A 169 -12.51 -27.29 -25.45
CA GLY A 169 -12.67 -26.47 -24.27
C GLY A 169 -12.31 -27.19 -22.95
N ASN A 170 -11.80 -28.42 -23.00
CA ASN A 170 -11.34 -29.14 -21.80
C ASN A 170 -10.01 -28.57 -21.32
N THR A 171 -9.89 -28.33 -20.02
CA THR A 171 -8.60 -27.93 -19.44
C THR A 171 -7.65 -29.11 -19.43
N VAL A 172 -6.48 -28.96 -20.06
CA VAL A 172 -5.46 -30.03 -20.15
C VAL A 172 -4.20 -29.71 -19.35
N ALA A 173 -3.95 -28.43 -19.06
CA ALA A 173 -2.80 -27.95 -18.31
C ALA A 173 -3.10 -26.60 -17.67
N VAL A 174 -2.23 -26.15 -16.78
CA VAL A 174 -2.26 -24.82 -16.17
C VAL A 174 -1.00 -24.07 -16.58
N LEU A 175 -1.16 -22.87 -17.11
CA LEU A 175 -0.06 -21.92 -17.26
C LEU A 175 0.15 -21.19 -15.93
N GLY A 176 1.39 -21.12 -15.46
CA GLY A 176 1.82 -20.25 -14.37
C GLY A 176 2.76 -19.16 -14.86
N ILE A 177 2.67 -17.99 -14.26
CA ILE A 177 3.62 -16.89 -14.42
C ILE A 177 4.02 -16.36 -13.05
N ASP A 178 5.29 -16.04 -12.87
CA ASP A 178 5.81 -15.54 -11.60
C ASP A 178 6.31 -14.11 -11.75
N VAL A 179 6.05 -13.30 -10.72
CA VAL A 179 6.71 -12.03 -10.48
C VAL A 179 7.55 -12.16 -9.22
N GLU A 180 8.84 -11.86 -9.33
CA GLU A 180 9.73 -11.83 -8.16
C GLU A 180 9.28 -10.76 -7.16
N ALA A 181 9.11 -11.19 -5.92
CA ALA A 181 8.62 -10.36 -4.81
C ALA A 181 9.63 -10.24 -3.66
N SER A 182 10.91 -10.57 -3.92
CA SER A 182 12.00 -10.48 -2.94
C SER A 182 12.21 -9.05 -2.42
N ASP A 183 11.98 -8.04 -3.27
CA ASP A 183 12.15 -6.62 -2.97
C ASP A 183 10.85 -5.89 -2.57
N LEU A 184 9.68 -6.56 -2.66
CA LEU A 184 8.39 -5.99 -2.28
C LEU A 184 8.39 -5.44 -0.84
N PRO A 185 8.94 -6.16 0.17
CA PRO A 185 9.01 -5.65 1.54
C PRO A 185 9.79 -4.33 1.64
N GLU A 186 10.88 -4.18 0.88
CA GLU A 186 11.69 -2.96 0.87
C GLU A 186 10.94 -1.80 0.21
N ARG A 187 10.31 -2.04 -0.95
CA ARG A 187 9.49 -1.04 -1.66
C ARG A 187 8.33 -0.54 -0.80
N VAL A 188 7.62 -1.45 -0.13
CA VAL A 188 6.54 -1.11 0.80
C VAL A 188 7.07 -0.33 2.00
N SER A 189 8.24 -0.70 2.52
CA SER A 189 8.85 0.00 3.65
C SER A 189 9.27 1.43 3.31
N ALA A 190 9.76 1.69 2.10
CA ALA A 190 10.16 3.03 1.67
C ALA A 190 8.94 3.97 1.57
N VAL A 191 7.85 3.52 0.94
CA VAL A 191 6.59 4.27 0.88
C VAL A 191 6.02 4.48 2.28
N ARG A 192 6.02 3.45 3.12
CA ARG A 192 5.60 3.54 4.53
C ARG A 192 6.41 4.59 5.28
N ASN A 193 7.73 4.59 5.15
CA ASN A 193 8.61 5.51 5.87
C ASN A 193 8.42 6.96 5.38
N ALA A 194 8.27 7.17 4.07
CA ALA A 194 7.94 8.48 3.51
C ALA A 194 6.61 9.01 4.04
N TYR A 195 5.59 8.13 4.13
CA TYR A 195 4.29 8.48 4.69
C TYR A 195 4.37 8.81 6.19
N ILE A 196 5.11 8.03 6.98
CA ILE A 196 5.35 8.30 8.40
C ILE A 196 6.07 9.64 8.58
N ALA A 197 7.07 9.94 7.76
CA ALA A 197 7.79 11.22 7.80
C ALA A 197 6.87 12.40 7.47
N LEU A 198 6.01 12.25 6.46
CA LEU A 198 5.00 13.25 6.11
C LEU A 198 4.04 13.49 7.27
N MET A 199 3.47 12.44 7.85
CA MET A 199 2.56 12.56 9.01
C MET A 199 3.26 13.19 10.21
N GLY A 200 4.50 12.77 10.52
CA GLY A 200 5.30 13.35 11.59
C GLY A 200 5.53 14.85 11.40
N SER A 201 5.83 15.29 10.17
CA SER A 201 6.02 16.71 9.87
C SER A 201 4.72 17.53 9.99
N LEU A 202 3.56 16.96 9.59
CA LEU A 202 2.26 17.61 9.77
C LEU A 202 1.86 17.71 11.25
N ILE A 203 2.10 16.67 12.05
CA ILE A 203 1.86 16.71 13.50
C ILE A 203 2.75 17.77 14.15
N LEU A 204 4.03 17.84 13.79
CA LEU A 204 4.96 18.83 14.32
C LEU A 204 4.54 20.26 13.95
N ALA A 205 4.20 20.49 12.68
CA ALA A 205 3.71 21.79 12.20
C ALA A 205 2.40 22.20 12.89
N GLY A 206 1.45 21.27 13.02
CA GLY A 206 0.18 21.51 13.73
C GLY A 206 0.38 21.83 15.20
N THR A 207 1.29 21.10 15.87
CA THR A 207 1.65 21.36 17.28
C THR A 207 2.25 22.75 17.46
N LEU A 208 3.19 23.13 16.57
CA LEU A 208 3.81 24.44 16.60
C LEU A 208 2.77 25.55 16.36
N ALA A 209 1.87 25.37 15.38
CA ALA A 209 0.81 26.33 15.10
C ALA A 209 -0.14 26.51 16.29
N VAL A 210 -0.61 25.42 16.90
CA VAL A 210 -1.47 25.46 18.10
C VAL A 210 -0.75 26.13 19.27
N PHE A 211 0.53 25.83 19.48
CA PHE A 211 1.33 26.44 20.54
C PHE A 211 1.45 27.96 20.35
N LEU A 212 1.79 28.42 19.14
CA LEU A 212 1.93 29.84 18.82
C LEU A 212 0.61 30.59 18.97
N LEU A 213 -0.48 30.03 18.44
CA LEU A 213 -1.83 30.59 18.57
C LEU A 213 -2.27 30.66 20.03
N SER A 214 -2.16 29.55 20.77
CA SER A 214 -2.54 29.51 22.19
C SER A 214 -1.76 30.52 23.02
N ARG A 215 -0.47 30.71 22.72
CA ARG A 215 0.37 31.71 23.39
C ARG A 215 -0.05 33.15 23.07
N SER A 216 -0.42 33.44 21.82
CA SER A 216 -0.97 34.75 21.43
C SER A 216 -2.27 35.02 22.17
N LEU A 217 -3.24 34.11 22.04
CA LEU A 217 -4.55 34.21 22.69
C LEU A 217 -4.44 34.41 24.20
N ALA A 218 -3.59 33.63 24.89
CA ALA A 218 -3.43 33.76 26.33
C ALA A 218 -2.79 35.09 26.75
N ARG A 219 -1.88 35.65 25.94
CA ARG A 219 -1.29 36.98 26.19
C ARG A 219 -2.35 38.07 26.03
N ASP A 220 -3.15 38.01 24.98
CA ASP A 220 -4.15 39.02 24.68
C ASP A 220 -5.29 39.00 25.73
N ILE A 221 -5.72 37.81 26.14
CA ILE A 221 -6.69 37.66 27.24
C ILE A 221 -6.13 38.23 28.55
N GLN A 222 -4.86 37.98 28.87
CA GLN A 222 -4.23 38.55 30.07
C GLN A 222 -4.22 40.09 30.05
N GLN A 223 -3.89 40.69 28.91
CA GLN A 223 -3.89 42.16 28.78
C GLN A 223 -5.28 42.74 29.00
N LEU A 224 -6.32 42.13 28.42
CA LEU A 224 -7.70 42.56 28.64
C LEU A 224 -8.15 42.36 30.09
N THR A 225 -7.79 41.25 30.72
CA THR A 225 -8.10 41.01 32.14
C THR A 225 -7.42 42.03 33.04
N SER A 226 -6.12 42.26 32.87
CA SER A 226 -5.39 43.26 33.66
C SER A 226 -5.92 44.67 33.46
N ALA A 227 -6.33 45.02 32.24
CA ALA A 227 -6.95 46.31 31.96
C ALA A 227 -8.24 46.52 32.77
N VAL A 228 -9.11 45.50 32.82
CA VAL A 228 -10.35 45.55 33.62
C VAL A 228 -10.04 45.59 35.13
N GLU A 229 -9.05 44.84 35.60
CA GLU A 229 -8.61 44.86 37.01
C GLU A 229 -8.10 46.25 37.43
N GLU A 230 -7.32 46.93 36.58
CA GLU A 230 -6.85 48.29 36.82
C GLU A 230 -8.01 49.31 36.86
N MET A 231 -8.97 49.19 35.95
CA MET A 231 -10.19 50.02 35.97
C MET A 231 -10.98 49.83 37.27
N GLN A 232 -11.15 48.59 37.74
CA GLN A 232 -11.83 48.30 39.01
C GLN A 232 -11.06 48.85 40.22
N ALA A 233 -9.73 48.88 40.17
CA ALA A 233 -8.88 49.46 41.21
C ALA A 233 -8.88 51.00 41.22
N GLY A 234 -9.62 51.64 40.29
CA GLY A 234 -9.77 53.10 40.22
C GLY A 234 -8.74 53.80 39.33
N ALA A 235 -8.05 53.07 38.44
CA ALA A 235 -7.19 53.69 37.43
C ALA A 235 -8.03 54.55 36.47
N ARG A 236 -7.61 55.80 36.22
CA ARG A 236 -8.33 56.78 35.40
C ARG A 236 -8.10 56.68 33.89
N THR A 237 -7.10 55.92 33.48
CA THR A 237 -6.72 55.71 32.08
C THR A 237 -6.02 54.36 31.95
N VAL A 238 -6.52 53.46 31.12
CA VAL A 238 -5.92 52.16 30.83
C VAL A 238 -5.68 52.04 29.33
N GLU A 239 -4.47 51.67 28.92
CA GLU A 239 -4.11 51.59 27.52
C GLU A 239 -4.51 50.22 26.95
N ILE A 240 -5.61 50.18 26.18
CA ILE A 240 -6.13 48.95 25.56
C ILE A 240 -5.82 48.96 24.06
N ASP A 241 -5.06 47.96 23.59
CA ASP A 241 -4.80 47.79 22.16
C ASP A 241 -6.06 47.30 21.43
N THR A 242 -6.66 48.17 20.62
CA THR A 242 -7.90 47.91 19.88
C THR A 242 -7.68 47.54 18.40
N ARG A 243 -6.42 47.34 17.98
CA ARG A 243 -6.06 47.13 16.55
C ARG A 243 -6.52 45.78 15.98
N ARG A 244 -6.87 44.79 16.81
CA ARG A 244 -7.35 43.49 16.31
C ARG A 244 -8.71 43.59 15.64
N ASN A 245 -8.89 42.81 14.58
CA ASN A 245 -10.13 42.74 13.78
C ASN A 245 -10.91 41.43 14.00
N ASP A 246 -10.78 40.82 15.16
CA ASP A 246 -11.49 39.59 15.55
C ASP A 246 -12.35 39.82 16.81
N GLU A 247 -12.86 38.73 17.40
CA GLU A 247 -13.70 38.75 18.59
C GLU A 247 -12.98 39.39 19.78
N LEU A 248 -11.67 39.15 19.95
CA LEU A 248 -10.88 39.75 21.02
C LEU A 248 -10.67 41.26 20.79
N GLY A 249 -10.49 41.69 19.54
CA GLY A 249 -10.49 43.12 19.21
C GLY A 249 -11.84 43.79 19.46
N SER A 250 -12.94 43.08 19.20
CA SER A 250 -14.30 43.58 19.48
C SER A 250 -14.55 43.73 20.98
N LEU A 251 -14.06 42.78 21.78
CA LEU A 251 -14.08 42.87 23.24
C LEU A 251 -13.22 44.03 23.75
N ALA A 252 -12.00 44.20 23.21
CA ALA A 252 -11.11 45.32 23.54
C ALA A 252 -11.79 46.68 23.32
N ARG A 253 -12.46 46.86 22.16
CA ARG A 253 -13.23 48.07 21.86
C ARG A 253 -14.42 48.28 22.79
N ALA A 254 -15.10 47.21 23.20
CA ALA A 254 -16.21 47.29 24.14
C ALA A 254 -15.74 47.75 25.54
N ILE A 255 -14.61 47.23 26.02
CA ILE A 255 -14.01 47.64 27.30
C ILE A 255 -13.57 49.11 27.25
N ALA A 256 -12.89 49.53 26.17
CA ALA A 256 -12.48 50.93 25.99
C ALA A 256 -13.66 51.92 25.98
N ARG A 257 -14.80 51.54 25.38
CA ARG A 257 -16.03 52.37 25.44
C ARG A 257 -16.63 52.45 26.84
N LEU A 258 -16.56 51.36 27.62
CA LEU A 258 -17.04 51.37 29.01
C LEU A 258 -16.17 52.29 29.88
N GLU A 259 -14.87 52.29 29.65
CA GLU A 259 -13.94 53.22 30.32
C GLU A 259 -14.34 54.68 30.08
N GLU A 260 -14.68 55.06 28.84
CA GLU A 260 -15.17 56.40 28.51
C GLU A 260 -16.48 56.77 29.21
N LEU A 261 -17.39 55.79 29.42
CA LEU A 261 -18.69 56.02 30.05
C LEU A 261 -18.64 56.15 31.58
N ILE A 262 -17.65 55.51 32.22
CA ILE A 262 -17.49 55.51 33.68
C ILE A 262 -16.72 56.76 34.14
N ARG A 263 -16.07 57.45 33.21
CA ARG A 263 -15.28 58.67 33.44
C ARG A 263 -16.16 59.91 33.60
#